data_AF-A0AAW5R8H8-F1
#
_entry.id   AF-A0AAW5R8H8-F1
#
_cell.length_a   1.000
_cell.length_b   1.000
_cell.length_c   1.000
_cell.angle_alpha   90.00
_cell.angle_beta   90.00
_cell.angle_gamma   90.00
#
_symmetry.space_group_name_H-M   'P 1'
#
loop_
_entity.id
_entity.type
_entity.pdbx_description
1 polymer ?
#
loop_
_entity_poly.entity_id
_entity_poly.type
_entity_poly.pdbx_seq_one_letter_code
_entity_poly.pdbx_strand_id
1 'polypeptide(L)'
;MHSLEQKFLNDLDDKLWKAADKLRSSLDAANYKHIVLGLIFLKYVSDAFDERQSELKTLFAHHDDNNIYYMPRDQYDSEEEYQQAIADELEILDYYQEKNVFWVPKAARWLSIRNGAAQAIGSIIWQDEQGQDVKLRSVSWLIDNAFDEIEKANPKLKGILNRIGQYQLDNDKLLDLINTFSDTSFTNPEYNGEQLSLHSKDILGHVYEYFLGQFALAEGKQGGQYYTPKSIVTLIVEMLQPYKGRVYDPAMGSGGFFVSSEKFIEQHAQEKHYKASEQKKHISIYGQESNPTTWKLAAMNMAIRGIDFNFGKKNADTFLEDQHPDLRADFVMANPPFNIKDWWHASLESDVRWKYGTPPQGNANFAWMQHMLHHLSPTGSMALLLANGSMSSNTNNEGEIRKNLIEADLVECIVALPGQLFTNTQIPACIWFLTKDKKNGLSLDKKKANREGKTLFIDARNLGYMKDRVLRDFTDADIAKITNALHAWQQGENFEGEAYQDEKGFCFSAELKDIQKHDYVLTPGRYVGAVEQEDDGEPFAEKMLRLTAQLKAQFAESAVLESEIKKNLKGLGYEF
;
A
#
# COMPACT_ATOMS: atom_id res chain seq x y z
N MET A 1 12.36 12.17 8.29
CA MET A 1 11.32 13.21 8.42
C MET A 1 11.42 13.85 9.80
N HIS A 2 11.29 15.18 9.88
CA HIS A 2 11.40 15.92 11.13
C HIS A 2 10.30 15.47 12.12
N SER A 3 10.66 15.26 13.39
CA SER A 3 9.77 14.67 14.40
C SER A 3 8.49 15.49 14.67
N LEU A 4 8.43 16.75 14.21
CA LEU A 4 7.29 17.64 14.37
C LEU A 4 6.19 17.38 13.33
N GLU A 5 6.54 17.22 12.05
CA GLU A 5 5.58 16.93 10.97
C GLU A 5 4.86 15.60 11.22
N GLN A 6 5.60 14.58 11.64
CA GLN A 6 5.02 13.27 11.98
C GLN A 6 4.06 13.37 13.18
N LYS A 7 4.36 14.20 14.18
CA LYS A 7 3.46 14.44 15.32
C LYS A 7 2.19 15.17 14.88
N PHE A 8 2.32 16.21 14.06
CA PHE A 8 1.19 16.91 13.48
C PHE A 8 0.26 15.97 12.71
N LEU A 9 0.82 15.13 11.83
CA LEU A 9 0.04 14.15 11.06
C LEU A 9 -0.68 13.16 11.97
N ASN A 10 0.00 12.61 12.99
CA ASN A 10 -0.62 11.69 13.95
C ASN A 10 -1.77 12.34 14.73
N ASP A 11 -1.58 13.57 15.22
CA ASP A 11 -2.61 14.31 15.96
C ASP A 11 -3.81 14.66 15.07
N LEU A 12 -3.54 15.04 13.82
CA LEU A 12 -4.54 15.34 12.81
C LEU A 12 -5.38 14.10 12.47
N ASP A 13 -4.72 12.97 12.23
CA ASP A 13 -5.38 11.68 11.97
C ASP A 13 -6.32 11.30 13.12
N ASP A 14 -5.82 11.36 14.36
CA ASP A 14 -6.59 11.08 15.55
C ASP A 14 -7.81 12.01 15.70
N LYS A 15 -7.62 13.30 15.44
CA LYS A 15 -8.69 14.31 15.51
C LYS A 15 -9.76 14.04 14.47
N LEU A 16 -9.37 13.87 13.21
CA LEU A 16 -10.29 13.64 12.10
C LEU A 16 -11.03 12.31 12.25
N TRP A 17 -10.34 11.25 12.66
CA TRP A 17 -10.96 9.94 12.89
C TRP A 17 -11.99 9.98 14.02
N LYS A 18 -11.64 10.56 15.18
CA LYS A 18 -12.58 10.70 16.31
C LYS A 18 -13.80 11.54 15.94
N ALA A 19 -13.63 12.57 15.13
CA ALA A 19 -14.74 13.39 14.64
C ALA A 19 -15.62 12.60 13.66
N ALA A 20 -15.02 11.93 12.68
CA ALA A 20 -15.73 11.12 11.70
C ALA A 20 -16.46 9.92 12.35
N ASP A 21 -15.85 9.23 13.32
CA ASP A 21 -16.46 8.07 13.99
C ASP A 21 -17.69 8.48 14.81
N LYS A 22 -17.68 9.66 15.45
CA LYS A 22 -18.87 10.23 16.11
C LYS A 22 -20.04 10.50 15.16
N LEU A 23 -19.75 10.74 13.88
CA LEU A 23 -20.73 11.10 12.85
C LEU A 23 -21.21 9.90 12.02
N ARG A 24 -20.63 8.70 12.26
CA ARG A 24 -20.95 7.45 11.56
C ARG A 24 -22.41 7.00 11.75
N SER A 25 -23.09 7.45 12.81
CA SER A 25 -24.47 7.06 13.12
C SER A 25 -24.62 5.52 13.21
N SER A 26 -25.65 4.94 12.58
CA SER A 26 -25.92 3.50 12.54
C SER A 26 -25.25 2.76 11.38
N LEU A 27 -24.46 3.45 10.54
CA LEU A 27 -23.83 2.84 9.36
C LEU A 27 -22.70 1.89 9.76
N ASP A 28 -22.57 0.80 9.02
CA ASP A 28 -21.41 -0.08 9.10
C ASP A 28 -20.18 0.56 8.44
N ALA A 29 -18.98 0.11 8.85
CA ALA A 29 -17.72 0.68 8.36
C ALA A 29 -17.56 0.50 6.85
N ALA A 30 -18.10 -0.59 6.27
CA ALA A 30 -17.96 -0.89 4.86
C ALA A 30 -18.74 0.07 3.96
N ASN A 31 -19.88 0.58 4.44
CA ASN A 31 -20.62 1.62 3.74
C ASN A 31 -20.09 3.02 4.07
N TYR A 32 -19.82 3.30 5.35
CA TYR A 32 -19.41 4.63 5.80
C TYR A 32 -18.09 5.10 5.19
N LYS A 33 -17.15 4.18 4.91
CA LYS A 33 -15.88 4.53 4.26
C LYS A 33 -16.05 5.24 2.92
N HIS A 34 -17.09 4.91 2.16
CA HIS A 34 -17.31 5.50 0.84
C HIS A 34 -17.69 6.97 0.93
N ILE A 35 -18.44 7.33 1.99
CA ILE A 35 -18.80 8.72 2.29
C ILE A 35 -17.55 9.49 2.67
N VAL A 36 -16.81 9.00 3.65
CA VAL A 36 -15.65 9.71 4.21
C VAL A 36 -14.51 9.84 3.20
N LEU A 37 -14.14 8.75 2.53
CA LEU A 37 -13.08 8.76 1.51
C LEU A 37 -13.49 9.58 0.27
N GLY A 38 -14.78 9.57 -0.08
CA GLY A 38 -15.32 10.43 -1.13
C GLY A 38 -15.20 11.93 -0.80
N LEU A 39 -15.54 12.32 0.43
CA LEU A 39 -15.39 13.71 0.89
C LEU A 39 -13.92 14.16 0.96
N ILE A 40 -13.02 13.30 1.46
CA ILE A 40 -11.58 13.58 1.47
C ILE A 40 -11.06 13.78 0.05
N PHE A 41 -11.48 12.92 -0.89
CA PHE A 41 -11.14 13.08 -2.31
C PHE A 41 -11.67 14.40 -2.88
N LEU A 42 -12.94 14.74 -2.62
CA LEU A 42 -13.55 15.97 -3.11
C LEU A 42 -12.81 17.23 -2.59
N LYS A 43 -12.46 17.21 -1.30
CA LYS A 43 -11.66 18.25 -0.66
C LYS A 43 -10.28 18.36 -1.32
N TYR A 44 -9.61 17.22 -1.53
CA TYR A 44 -8.30 17.18 -2.18
C TYR A 44 -8.32 17.79 -3.58
N VAL A 45 -9.22 17.33 -4.45
CA VAL A 45 -9.22 17.80 -5.83
C VAL A 45 -9.55 19.29 -5.89
N SER A 46 -10.45 19.76 -5.02
CA SER A 46 -10.75 21.19 -4.89
C SER A 46 -9.55 22.01 -4.42
N ASP A 47 -8.85 21.55 -3.37
CA ASP A 47 -7.71 22.28 -2.83
C ASP A 47 -6.54 22.32 -3.81
N ALA A 48 -6.25 21.21 -4.51
CA ALA A 48 -5.24 21.17 -5.55
C ALA A 48 -5.57 22.10 -6.73
N PHE A 49 -6.86 22.20 -7.09
CA PHE A 49 -7.34 23.12 -8.11
C PHE A 49 -7.20 24.59 -7.68
N ASP A 50 -7.61 24.92 -6.45
CA ASP A 50 -7.53 26.28 -5.89
C ASP A 50 -6.07 26.73 -5.69
N GLU A 51 -5.19 25.82 -5.27
CA GLU A 51 -3.74 26.06 -5.16
C GLU A 51 -3.16 26.39 -6.54
N ARG A 52 -3.50 25.60 -7.57
CA ARG A 52 -3.06 25.86 -8.95
C ARG A 52 -3.62 27.17 -9.50
N GLN A 53 -4.88 27.51 -9.22
CA GLN A 53 -5.43 28.82 -9.61
C GLN A 53 -4.69 29.99 -8.95
N SER A 54 -4.30 29.84 -7.69
CA SER A 54 -3.56 30.87 -6.96
C SER A 54 -2.14 31.04 -7.50
N GLU A 55 -1.47 29.93 -7.84
CA GLU A 55 -0.18 29.92 -8.53
C GLU A 55 -0.28 30.62 -9.90
N LEU A 56 -1.26 30.24 -10.72
CA LEU A 56 -1.47 30.81 -12.05
C LEU A 56 -1.74 32.32 -11.99
N LYS A 57 -2.59 32.79 -11.09
CA LYS A 57 -2.81 34.24 -10.90
C LYS A 57 -1.51 34.99 -10.57
N THR A 58 -0.65 34.37 -9.76
CA THR A 58 0.66 34.95 -9.42
C THR A 58 1.57 34.97 -10.65
N LEU A 59 1.60 33.88 -11.42
CA LEU A 59 2.37 33.78 -12.66
C LEU A 59 1.87 34.77 -13.73
N PHE A 60 0.56 34.96 -13.88
CA PHE A 60 0.00 35.93 -14.83
C PHE A 60 0.41 37.36 -14.48
N ALA A 61 0.49 37.70 -13.18
CA ALA A 61 0.85 39.04 -12.73
C ALA A 61 2.37 39.31 -12.61
N HIS A 62 3.20 38.27 -12.52
CA HIS A 62 4.63 38.41 -12.23
C HIS A 62 5.47 38.61 -13.49
N HIS A 63 6.00 39.82 -13.69
CA HIS A 63 6.90 40.12 -14.80
C HIS A 63 8.31 39.54 -14.57
N ASP A 64 8.69 38.57 -15.40
CA ASP A 64 10.03 37.99 -15.49
C ASP A 64 10.26 37.56 -16.95
N ASP A 65 11.42 37.87 -17.51
CA ASP A 65 11.78 37.53 -18.90
C ASP A 65 11.70 36.01 -19.18
N ASN A 66 11.75 35.17 -18.14
CA ASN A 66 11.63 33.72 -18.25
C ASN A 66 10.22 33.18 -17.91
N ASN A 67 9.29 34.05 -17.50
CA ASN A 67 7.93 33.65 -17.16
C ASN A 67 7.04 33.65 -18.41
N ILE A 68 6.82 32.46 -18.96
CA ILE A 68 6.00 32.25 -20.16
C ILE A 68 4.49 32.50 -19.94
N TYR A 69 4.04 32.64 -18.70
CA TYR A 69 2.63 32.87 -18.37
C TYR A 69 2.31 34.36 -18.17
N TYR A 70 3.30 35.24 -18.17
CA TYR A 70 3.10 36.64 -17.82
C TYR A 70 2.09 37.33 -18.77
N MET A 71 1.11 38.00 -18.18
CA MET A 71 0.10 38.81 -18.87
C MET A 71 0.40 40.29 -18.63
N PRO A 72 0.97 41.02 -19.61
CA PRO A 72 1.37 42.41 -19.40
C PRO A 72 0.17 43.31 -19.15
N ARG A 73 0.07 43.89 -17.95
CA ARG A 73 -1.07 44.73 -17.55
C ARG A 73 -1.28 45.92 -18.49
N ASP A 74 -0.20 46.45 -19.08
CA ASP A 74 -0.22 47.58 -20.03
C ASP A 74 -0.84 47.25 -21.39
N GLN A 75 -1.14 45.98 -21.67
CA GLN A 75 -1.86 45.55 -22.88
C GLN A 75 -3.39 45.64 -22.76
N TYR A 76 -3.92 46.07 -21.62
CA TYR A 76 -5.36 46.11 -21.34
C TYR A 76 -5.80 47.54 -20.98
N ASP A 77 -6.93 47.99 -21.56
CA ASP A 77 -7.39 49.38 -21.46
C ASP A 77 -7.94 49.71 -20.06
N SER A 78 -8.36 48.69 -19.30
CA SER A 78 -8.96 48.86 -17.97
C SER A 78 -8.63 47.72 -17.02
N GLU A 79 -8.85 47.95 -15.72
CA GLU A 79 -8.65 46.90 -14.71
C GLU A 79 -9.69 45.79 -14.84
N GLU A 80 -10.92 46.15 -15.21
CA GLU A 80 -12.01 45.20 -15.45
C GLU A 80 -11.68 44.26 -16.60
N GLU A 81 -11.15 44.80 -17.71
CA GLU A 81 -10.71 44.01 -18.86
C GLU A 81 -9.54 43.09 -18.51
N TYR A 82 -8.56 43.57 -17.74
CA TYR A 82 -7.44 42.74 -17.27
C TYR A 82 -7.91 41.58 -16.37
N GLN A 83 -8.80 41.85 -15.42
CA GLN A 83 -9.36 40.82 -14.55
C GLN A 83 -10.22 39.82 -15.32
N GLN A 84 -10.94 40.26 -16.36
CA GLN A 84 -11.68 39.36 -17.24
C GLN A 84 -10.73 38.48 -18.07
N ALA A 85 -9.64 39.05 -18.61
CA ALA A 85 -8.64 38.27 -19.32
C ALA A 85 -7.97 37.22 -18.42
N ILE A 86 -7.63 37.58 -17.17
CA ILE A 86 -7.16 36.61 -16.16
C ILE A 86 -8.20 35.53 -15.91
N ALA A 87 -9.48 35.90 -15.79
CA ALA A 87 -10.55 34.93 -15.57
C ALA A 87 -10.70 33.96 -16.76
N ASP A 88 -10.56 34.45 -17.99
CA ASP A 88 -10.61 33.64 -19.21
C ASP A 88 -9.39 32.70 -19.30
N GLU A 89 -8.19 33.18 -18.98
CA GLU A 89 -6.96 32.38 -18.94
C GLU A 89 -7.02 31.27 -17.88
N LEU A 90 -7.65 31.53 -16.73
CA LEU A 90 -7.89 30.50 -15.71
C LEU A 90 -8.88 29.40 -16.16
N GLU A 91 -9.61 29.59 -17.27
CA GLU A 91 -10.49 28.57 -17.84
C GLU A 91 -9.77 27.70 -18.90
N ILE A 92 -8.47 27.94 -19.14
CA ILE A 92 -7.65 27.09 -20.01
C ILE A 92 -7.23 25.82 -19.28
N LEU A 93 -7.72 24.68 -19.77
CA LEU A 93 -7.51 23.35 -19.19
C LEU A 93 -6.03 22.90 -19.17
N ASP A 94 -5.25 23.32 -20.16
CA ASP A 94 -3.85 22.88 -20.34
C ASP A 94 -2.97 23.24 -19.14
N TYR A 95 -3.22 24.38 -18.49
CA TYR A 95 -2.50 24.83 -17.30
C TYR A 95 -2.68 23.91 -16.09
N TYR A 96 -3.76 23.14 -16.05
CA TYR A 96 -4.01 22.16 -15.00
C TYR A 96 -3.42 20.81 -15.37
N GLN A 97 -3.60 20.39 -16.63
CA GLN A 97 -3.10 19.11 -17.12
C GLN A 97 -1.58 19.00 -17.04
N GLU A 98 -0.83 20.06 -17.35
CA GLU A 98 0.64 20.05 -17.29
C GLU A 98 1.21 19.83 -15.88
N LYS A 99 0.41 20.06 -14.83
CA LYS A 99 0.75 19.83 -13.42
C LYS A 99 0.03 18.63 -12.81
N ASN A 100 -0.65 17.81 -13.61
CA ASN A 100 -1.49 16.70 -13.13
C ASN A 100 -2.58 17.15 -12.13
N VAL A 101 -3.15 18.34 -12.33
CA VAL A 101 -4.28 18.85 -11.56
C VAL A 101 -5.57 18.58 -12.34
N PHE A 102 -6.56 17.97 -11.70
CA PHE A 102 -7.86 17.74 -12.32
C PHE A 102 -8.67 19.03 -12.37
N TRP A 103 -9.49 19.17 -13.42
CA TRP A 103 -10.41 20.28 -13.53
C TRP A 103 -11.57 20.13 -12.55
N VAL A 104 -11.90 21.19 -11.80
CA VAL A 104 -13.03 21.19 -10.85
C VAL A 104 -14.07 22.23 -11.27
N PRO A 105 -15.21 21.79 -11.83
CA PRO A 105 -16.31 22.68 -12.18
C PRO A 105 -16.79 23.49 -10.97
N LYS A 106 -17.28 24.71 -11.20
CA LYS A 106 -17.72 25.64 -10.13
C LYS A 106 -18.69 24.99 -9.12
N ALA A 107 -19.62 24.17 -9.60
CA ALA A 107 -20.59 23.44 -8.78
C ALA A 107 -19.95 22.37 -7.88
N ALA A 108 -18.78 21.85 -8.25
CA ALA A 108 -18.09 20.77 -7.54
C ALA A 108 -16.96 21.26 -6.62
N ARG A 109 -16.64 22.57 -6.61
CA ARG A 109 -15.61 23.13 -5.72
C ARG A 109 -16.03 23.04 -4.26
N TRP A 110 -15.10 22.70 -3.38
CA TRP A 110 -15.37 22.49 -1.95
C TRP A 110 -16.14 23.63 -1.28
N LEU A 111 -15.79 24.88 -1.59
CA LEU A 111 -16.51 26.05 -1.04
C LEU A 111 -17.98 26.10 -1.49
N SER A 112 -18.25 25.78 -2.75
CA SER A 112 -19.61 25.67 -3.29
C SER A 112 -20.40 24.57 -2.59
N ILE A 113 -19.76 23.43 -2.32
CA ILE A 113 -20.37 22.30 -1.61
C ILE A 113 -20.67 22.67 -0.16
N ARG A 114 -19.72 23.28 0.55
CA ARG A 114 -19.91 23.75 1.92
C ARG A 114 -21.05 24.75 2.02
N ASN A 115 -21.07 25.76 1.14
CA ASN A 115 -22.11 26.78 1.12
C ASN A 115 -23.47 26.19 0.75
N GLY A 116 -23.52 25.31 -0.25
CA GLY A 116 -24.74 24.63 -0.67
C GLY A 116 -25.30 23.71 0.41
N ALA A 117 -24.46 22.95 1.10
CA ALA A 117 -24.87 22.02 2.16
C ALA A 117 -25.48 22.73 3.38
N ALA A 118 -25.12 23.99 3.62
CA ALA A 118 -25.67 24.80 4.71
C ALA A 118 -27.04 25.43 4.38
N GLN A 119 -27.51 25.33 3.13
CA GLN A 119 -28.80 25.91 2.71
C GLN A 119 -29.99 24.98 2.99
N ALA A 120 -31.19 25.57 3.04
CA ALA A 120 -32.42 24.79 3.16
C ALA A 120 -32.68 23.97 1.88
N ILE A 121 -33.19 22.75 2.03
CA ILE A 121 -33.64 21.93 0.91
C ILE A 121 -34.63 22.71 0.04
N GLY A 122 -34.44 22.67 -1.27
CA GLY A 122 -35.22 23.43 -2.27
C GLY A 122 -34.63 24.78 -2.64
N SER A 123 -33.60 25.26 -1.93
CA SER A 123 -32.87 26.50 -2.27
C SER A 123 -32.15 26.35 -3.61
N ILE A 124 -32.07 27.45 -4.36
CA ILE A 124 -31.30 27.52 -5.60
C ILE A 124 -29.83 27.68 -5.22
N ILE A 125 -29.00 26.73 -5.64
CA ILE A 125 -27.59 26.65 -5.25
C ILE A 125 -26.64 27.11 -6.37
N TRP A 126 -27.02 26.95 -7.64
CA TRP A 126 -26.36 27.58 -8.79
C TRP A 126 -27.31 27.56 -10.01
N GLN A 127 -26.90 28.22 -11.10
CA GLN A 127 -27.53 28.11 -12.42
C GLN A 127 -26.59 27.37 -13.37
N ASP A 128 -27.12 26.38 -14.09
CA ASP A 128 -26.32 25.60 -15.04
C ASP A 128 -25.94 26.42 -16.29
N GLU A 129 -25.15 25.82 -17.20
CA GLU A 129 -24.70 26.47 -18.44
C GLU A 129 -25.87 26.90 -19.35
N GLN A 130 -27.06 26.36 -19.14
CA GLN A 130 -28.27 26.68 -19.89
C GLN A 130 -29.14 27.73 -19.17
N GLY A 131 -28.67 28.27 -18.04
CA GLY A 131 -29.39 29.24 -17.22
C GLY A 131 -30.53 28.65 -16.40
N GLN A 132 -30.58 27.32 -16.21
CA GLN A 132 -31.62 26.67 -15.42
C GLN A 132 -31.24 26.65 -13.94
N ASP A 133 -32.21 26.95 -13.08
CA ASP A 133 -32.03 26.92 -11.63
C ASP A 133 -31.80 25.48 -11.13
N VAL A 134 -30.63 25.25 -10.54
CA VAL A 134 -30.34 23.99 -9.87
C VAL A 134 -30.68 24.13 -8.39
N LYS A 135 -31.62 23.28 -7.94
CA LYS A 135 -32.13 23.29 -6.55
C LYS A 135 -31.54 22.16 -5.72
N LEU A 136 -31.20 22.47 -4.47
CA LEU A 136 -30.74 21.49 -3.49
C LEU A 136 -31.83 20.46 -3.18
N ARG A 137 -31.57 19.17 -3.47
CA ARG A 137 -32.49 18.06 -3.17
C ARG A 137 -32.19 17.37 -1.84
N SER A 138 -30.90 17.17 -1.58
CA SER A 138 -30.33 16.64 -0.34
C SER A 138 -28.83 16.94 -0.34
N VAL A 139 -28.17 16.87 0.82
CA VAL A 139 -26.71 17.06 0.90
C VAL A 139 -25.98 15.90 0.19
N SER A 140 -26.52 14.68 0.29
CA SER A 140 -26.01 13.54 -0.47
C SER A 140 -26.08 13.77 -1.99
N TRP A 141 -27.21 14.27 -2.50
CA TRP A 141 -27.37 14.57 -3.93
C TRP A 141 -26.40 15.66 -4.39
N LEU A 142 -26.13 16.68 -3.56
CA LEU A 142 -25.16 17.72 -3.87
C LEU A 142 -23.77 17.15 -4.12
N ILE A 143 -23.32 16.24 -3.26
CA ILE A 143 -22.02 15.56 -3.38
C ILE A 143 -22.00 14.63 -4.59
N ASP A 144 -23.05 13.84 -4.80
CA ASP A 144 -23.16 12.96 -5.97
C ASP A 144 -23.14 13.73 -7.29
N ASN A 145 -23.81 14.88 -7.35
CA ASN A 145 -23.78 15.77 -8.49
C ASN A 145 -22.37 16.34 -8.71
N ALA A 146 -21.67 16.72 -7.65
CA ALA A 146 -20.28 17.17 -7.74
C ALA A 146 -19.37 16.11 -8.36
N PHE A 147 -19.53 14.84 -7.95
CA PHE A 147 -18.82 13.72 -8.56
C PHE A 147 -19.18 13.54 -10.03
N ASP A 148 -20.46 13.65 -10.41
CA ASP A 148 -20.87 13.59 -11.82
C ASP A 148 -20.17 14.67 -12.67
N GLU A 149 -20.14 15.91 -12.18
CA GLU A 149 -19.49 17.03 -12.89
C GLU A 149 -17.96 16.85 -13.00
N ILE A 150 -17.31 16.38 -11.94
CA ILE A 150 -15.87 16.06 -11.97
C ILE A 150 -15.59 14.94 -12.98
N GLU A 151 -16.38 13.87 -13.00
CA GLU A 151 -16.17 12.77 -13.94
C GLU A 151 -16.41 13.17 -15.40
N LYS A 152 -17.39 14.06 -15.67
CA LYS A 152 -17.63 14.60 -17.01
C LYS A 152 -16.45 15.41 -17.52
N ALA A 153 -15.86 16.24 -16.66
CA ALA A 153 -14.73 17.10 -17.03
C ALA A 153 -13.39 16.35 -17.12
N ASN A 154 -13.27 15.22 -16.42
CA ASN A 154 -12.00 14.49 -16.31
C ASN A 154 -12.15 13.04 -16.79
N PRO A 155 -11.83 12.74 -18.07
CA PRO A 155 -11.98 11.40 -18.63
C PRO A 155 -11.26 10.29 -17.84
N LYS A 156 -10.10 10.62 -17.24
CA LYS A 156 -9.33 9.71 -16.37
C LYS A 156 -10.08 9.28 -15.09
N LEU A 157 -11.12 10.02 -14.66
CA LEU A 157 -11.90 9.74 -13.46
C LEU A 157 -13.26 9.07 -13.75
N LYS A 158 -13.60 8.84 -15.01
CA LYS A 158 -14.92 8.33 -15.41
C LYS A 158 -15.26 6.99 -14.72
N GLY A 159 -16.34 6.97 -13.93
CA GLY A 159 -16.79 5.79 -13.20
C GLY A 159 -15.97 5.41 -11.97
N ILE A 160 -14.98 6.22 -11.58
CA ILE A 160 -14.11 5.96 -10.42
C ILE A 160 -14.77 6.44 -9.11
N LEU A 161 -15.53 7.52 -9.12
CA LEU A 161 -16.04 8.10 -7.88
C LEU A 161 -17.25 7.32 -7.38
N ASN A 162 -17.24 6.91 -6.12
CA ASN A 162 -18.36 6.19 -5.52
C ASN A 162 -19.45 7.17 -5.08
N ARG A 163 -20.65 7.03 -5.64
CA ARG A 163 -21.82 7.80 -5.21
C ARG A 163 -22.23 7.40 -3.80
N ILE A 164 -22.67 8.37 -3.02
CA ILE A 164 -22.91 8.26 -1.58
C ILE A 164 -24.40 8.27 -1.21
N GLY A 165 -25.28 8.75 -2.09
CA GLY A 165 -26.72 8.84 -1.80
C GLY A 165 -27.39 7.50 -1.50
N GLN A 166 -26.81 6.39 -1.98
CA GLN A 166 -27.27 5.03 -1.67
C GLN A 166 -27.14 4.64 -0.19
N TYR A 167 -26.23 5.28 0.57
CA TYR A 167 -25.95 4.93 1.96
C TYR A 167 -26.85 5.69 2.96
N GLN A 168 -27.64 6.66 2.50
CA GLN A 168 -28.68 7.34 3.29
C GLN A 168 -28.20 7.91 4.64
N LEU A 169 -27.02 8.56 4.66
CA LEU A 169 -26.59 9.31 5.84
C LEU A 169 -27.39 10.61 5.98
N ASP A 170 -27.81 10.93 7.21
CA ASP A 170 -28.56 12.14 7.52
C ASP A 170 -27.85 13.42 7.05
N ASN A 171 -28.60 14.38 6.51
CA ASN A 171 -28.07 15.63 5.98
C ASN A 171 -27.25 16.40 7.03
N ASP A 172 -27.71 16.43 8.30
CA ASP A 172 -27.01 17.11 9.39
C ASP A 172 -25.63 16.49 9.65
N LYS A 173 -25.52 15.16 9.57
CA LYS A 173 -24.24 14.44 9.74
C LYS A 173 -23.29 14.69 8.57
N LEU A 174 -23.81 14.75 7.34
CA LEU A 174 -23.02 15.11 6.17
C LEU A 174 -22.52 16.56 6.27
N LEU A 175 -23.35 17.49 6.72
CA LEU A 175 -22.96 18.87 6.95
C LEU A 175 -21.86 18.96 8.01
N ASP A 176 -22.01 18.26 9.15
CA ASP A 176 -20.99 18.19 10.19
C ASP A 176 -19.66 17.60 9.68
N LEU A 177 -19.71 16.58 8.82
CA LEU A 177 -18.52 16.01 8.18
C LEU A 177 -17.83 17.02 7.26
N ILE A 178 -18.59 17.73 6.43
CA ILE A 178 -18.05 18.79 5.56
C ILE A 178 -17.38 19.89 6.41
N ASN A 179 -18.01 20.30 7.51
CA ASN A 179 -17.43 21.29 8.42
C ASN A 179 -16.15 20.77 9.08
N THR A 180 -16.15 19.52 9.54
CA THR A 180 -14.97 18.87 10.15
C THR A 180 -13.75 18.91 9.22
N PHE A 181 -13.92 18.59 7.93
CA PHE A 181 -12.84 18.64 6.94
C PHE A 181 -12.51 20.06 6.46
N SER A 182 -13.35 21.06 6.78
CA SER A 182 -13.11 22.47 6.45
C SER A 182 -12.33 23.21 7.53
N ASP A 183 -12.38 22.76 8.78
CA ASP A 183 -11.76 23.43 9.93
C ASP A 183 -10.23 23.28 9.98
N THR A 184 -9.65 22.46 9.10
CA THR A 184 -8.22 22.25 8.95
C THR A 184 -7.76 22.88 7.64
N SER A 185 -7.04 24.00 7.72
CA SER A 185 -6.39 24.59 6.55
C SER A 185 -5.18 23.73 6.18
N PHE A 186 -5.30 22.95 5.10
CA PHE A 186 -4.21 22.11 4.60
C PHE A 186 -3.20 22.89 3.74
N THR A 187 -3.51 24.14 3.38
CA THR A 187 -2.70 24.98 2.47
C THR A 187 -1.56 25.71 3.17
N ASN A 188 -1.70 26.00 4.47
CA ASN A 188 -0.66 26.62 5.30
C ASN A 188 -0.66 25.94 6.68
N PRO A 189 -0.13 24.71 6.78
CA PRO A 189 -0.14 23.98 8.04
C PRO A 189 0.83 24.63 9.05
N GLU A 190 0.29 24.99 10.21
CA GLU A 190 1.06 25.47 11.37
C GLU A 190 0.82 24.50 12.53
N TYR A 191 1.88 24.15 13.27
CA TYR A 191 1.78 23.33 14.46
C TYR A 191 2.65 23.90 15.57
N ASN A 192 2.03 24.22 16.71
CA ASN A 192 2.68 24.82 17.88
C ASN A 192 3.46 26.13 17.58
N GLY A 193 2.98 26.97 16.67
CA GLY A 193 3.66 28.23 16.32
C GLY A 193 4.70 28.09 15.20
N GLU A 194 4.95 26.88 14.70
CA GLU A 194 5.91 26.62 13.62
C GLU A 194 5.20 26.27 12.31
N GLN A 195 5.63 26.91 11.22
CA GLN A 195 5.14 26.62 9.88
C GLN A 195 5.76 25.31 9.38
N LEU A 196 4.92 24.37 8.96
CA LEU A 196 5.38 23.07 8.47
C LEU A 196 5.67 23.14 6.96
N SER A 197 6.65 22.37 6.51
CA SER A 197 7.01 22.26 5.09
C SER A 197 6.19 21.16 4.39
N LEU A 198 4.90 21.06 4.71
CA LEU A 198 3.98 20.09 4.12
C LEU A 198 3.04 20.79 3.14
N HIS A 199 2.90 20.25 1.93
CA HIS A 199 1.88 20.73 1.00
C HIS A 199 0.52 20.10 1.33
N SER A 200 -0.57 20.79 0.97
CA SER A 200 -1.95 20.29 1.18
C SER A 200 -2.15 18.88 0.63
N LYS A 201 -1.56 18.63 -0.54
CA LYS A 201 -1.54 17.33 -1.20
C LYS A 201 -0.93 16.21 -0.36
N ASP A 202 0.16 16.50 0.35
CA ASP A 202 0.86 15.50 1.17
C ASP A 202 0.02 15.13 2.40
N ILE A 203 -0.61 16.14 3.02
CA ILE A 203 -1.48 15.94 4.19
C ILE A 203 -2.71 15.13 3.81
N LEU A 204 -3.43 15.51 2.75
CA LEU A 204 -4.65 14.81 2.34
C LEU A 204 -4.36 13.40 1.82
N GLY A 205 -3.23 13.19 1.15
CA GLY A 205 -2.73 11.86 0.82
C GLY A 205 -2.54 11.00 2.06
N HIS A 206 -1.86 11.53 3.08
CA HIS A 206 -1.65 10.85 4.36
C HIS A 206 -2.97 10.49 5.05
N VAL A 207 -3.86 11.47 5.21
CA VAL A 207 -5.18 11.29 5.84
C VAL A 207 -5.98 10.23 5.09
N TYR A 208 -6.00 10.24 3.76
CA TYR A 208 -6.70 9.22 2.97
C TYR A 208 -6.14 7.81 3.23
N GLU A 209 -4.81 7.65 3.27
CA GLU A 209 -4.13 6.39 3.59
C GLU A 209 -4.49 5.89 5.01
N TYR A 210 -4.49 6.81 5.99
CA TYR A 210 -4.84 6.50 7.37
C TYR A 210 -6.29 6.02 7.48
N PHE A 211 -7.26 6.76 6.91
CA PHE A 211 -8.67 6.40 6.95
C PHE A 211 -8.93 5.06 6.26
N LEU A 212 -8.29 4.82 5.11
CA LEU A 212 -8.37 3.55 4.41
C LEU A 212 -7.88 2.37 5.28
N GLY A 213 -6.77 2.55 6.00
CA GLY A 213 -6.26 1.57 6.95
C GLY A 213 -7.21 1.34 8.14
N GLN A 214 -7.73 2.41 8.74
CA GLN A 214 -8.68 2.32 9.86
C GLN A 214 -10.00 1.65 9.47
N PHE A 215 -10.54 1.95 8.28
CA PHE A 215 -11.73 1.27 7.78
C PHE A 215 -11.48 -0.21 7.51
N ALA A 216 -10.30 -0.58 7.00
CA ALA A 216 -9.92 -1.98 6.83
C ALA A 216 -9.88 -2.72 8.18
N LEU A 217 -9.34 -2.09 9.24
CA LEU A 217 -9.36 -2.64 10.60
C LEU A 217 -10.79 -2.78 11.14
N ALA A 218 -11.62 -1.74 10.98
CA ALA A 218 -12.98 -1.71 11.49
C ALA A 218 -13.94 -2.68 10.78
N GLU A 219 -13.71 -2.99 9.50
CA GLU A 219 -14.51 -3.97 8.75
C GLU A 219 -14.21 -5.41 9.13
N GLY A 220 -13.04 -5.70 9.73
CA GLY A 220 -12.63 -7.05 10.09
C GLY A 220 -12.47 -8.01 8.90
N LYS A 221 -12.52 -7.52 7.65
CA LYS A 221 -12.35 -8.34 6.44
C LYS A 221 -10.88 -8.69 6.27
N GLN A 222 -10.59 -9.98 6.34
CA GLN A 222 -9.23 -10.54 6.33
C GLN A 222 -8.72 -10.68 4.88
N GLY A 223 -7.56 -10.12 4.54
CA GLY A 223 -6.86 -10.39 3.28
C GLY A 223 -6.12 -9.19 2.64
N GLY A 224 -5.04 -9.48 1.90
CA GLY A 224 -4.19 -8.49 1.22
C GLY A 224 -4.88 -7.66 0.12
N GLN A 225 -6.00 -8.15 -0.43
CA GLN A 225 -6.86 -7.43 -1.37
C GLN A 225 -7.47 -6.14 -0.81
N TYR A 226 -7.48 -5.91 0.50
CA TYR A 226 -8.09 -4.72 1.10
C TYR A 226 -7.03 -3.70 1.54
N TYR A 227 -6.11 -4.13 2.41
CA TYR A 227 -5.06 -3.26 2.93
C TYR A 227 -3.85 -4.07 3.42
N THR A 228 -2.65 -3.65 3.03
CA THR A 228 -1.38 -4.22 3.49
C THR A 228 -0.72 -3.24 4.45
N PRO A 229 -0.24 -3.67 5.65
CA PRO A 229 0.44 -2.79 6.59
C PRO A 229 1.63 -2.05 5.96
N LYS A 230 1.76 -0.75 6.28
CA LYS A 230 2.78 0.15 5.71
C LYS A 230 4.20 -0.42 5.82
N SER A 231 4.56 -1.00 6.95
CA SER A 231 5.89 -1.60 7.17
C SER A 231 6.25 -2.70 6.18
N ILE A 232 5.29 -3.56 5.82
CA ILE A 232 5.51 -4.64 4.86
C ILE A 232 5.62 -4.10 3.44
N VAL A 233 4.74 -3.16 3.09
CA VAL A 233 4.77 -2.50 1.77
C VAL A 233 6.11 -1.79 1.58
N THR A 234 6.54 -0.99 2.57
CA THR A 234 7.83 -0.30 2.56
C THR A 234 8.98 -1.30 2.48
N LEU A 235 8.97 -2.38 3.27
CA LEU A 235 10.02 -3.41 3.21
C LEU A 235 10.16 -4.01 1.80
N ILE A 236 9.06 -4.44 1.17
CA ILE A 236 9.10 -5.02 -0.17
C ILE A 236 9.59 -4.02 -1.22
N VAL A 237 9.14 -2.76 -1.15
CA VAL A 237 9.57 -1.71 -2.07
C VAL A 237 11.05 -1.41 -1.91
N GLU A 238 11.53 -1.26 -0.67
CA GLU A 238 12.95 -1.06 -0.35
C GLU A 238 13.79 -2.25 -0.83
N MET A 239 13.31 -3.49 -0.69
CA MET A 239 14.00 -4.67 -1.23
C MET A 239 14.13 -4.62 -2.76
N LEU A 240 13.08 -4.16 -3.47
CA LEU A 240 13.04 -4.14 -4.94
C LEU A 240 13.77 -2.95 -5.58
N GLN A 241 13.85 -1.81 -4.89
CA GLN A 241 14.46 -0.57 -5.37
C GLN A 241 13.94 -0.07 -6.75
N PRO A 242 12.63 0.23 -6.89
CA PRO A 242 12.03 0.58 -8.17
C PRO A 242 12.35 2.02 -8.63
N TYR A 243 13.61 2.30 -8.97
CA TYR A 243 14.04 3.63 -9.39
C TYR A 243 13.58 4.04 -10.81
N LYS A 244 13.47 3.08 -11.74
CA LYS A 244 13.08 3.31 -13.15
C LYS A 244 12.51 2.06 -13.80
N GLY A 245 11.52 2.19 -14.68
CA GLY A 245 10.92 1.10 -15.43
C GLY A 245 9.46 0.85 -15.08
N ARG A 246 8.94 -0.31 -15.47
CA ARG A 246 7.54 -0.67 -15.29
C ARG A 246 7.32 -1.34 -13.94
N VAL A 247 6.45 -0.77 -13.13
CA VAL A 247 6.05 -1.31 -11.81
C VAL A 247 4.66 -1.92 -11.96
N TYR A 248 4.50 -3.18 -11.54
CA TYR A 248 3.25 -3.92 -11.69
C TYR A 248 2.80 -4.60 -10.39
N ASP A 249 1.51 -4.47 -10.08
CA ASP A 249 0.84 -5.26 -9.04
C ASP A 249 -0.45 -5.92 -9.58
N PRO A 250 -0.47 -7.26 -9.75
CA PRO A 250 -1.62 -7.99 -10.31
C PRO A 250 -2.81 -8.17 -9.34
N ALA A 251 -2.67 -7.77 -8.08
CA ALA A 251 -3.71 -7.86 -7.05
C ALA A 251 -3.58 -6.65 -6.12
N MET A 252 -3.63 -5.46 -6.70
CA MET A 252 -3.14 -4.21 -6.11
C MET A 252 -3.90 -3.74 -4.85
N GLY A 253 -5.07 -4.30 -4.60
CA GLY A 253 -5.96 -3.82 -3.55
C GLY A 253 -6.20 -2.33 -3.71
N SER A 254 -5.91 -1.56 -2.67
CA SER A 254 -6.04 -0.10 -2.65
C SER A 254 -4.83 0.68 -3.19
N GLY A 255 -3.85 -0.01 -3.80
CA GLY A 255 -2.70 0.62 -4.45
C GLY A 255 -1.55 1.02 -3.51
N GLY A 256 -1.45 0.40 -2.33
CA GLY A 256 -0.42 0.75 -1.32
C GLY A 256 1.02 0.62 -1.83
N PHE A 257 1.31 -0.40 -2.64
CA PHE A 257 2.64 -0.61 -3.24
C PHE A 257 3.07 0.52 -4.18
N PHE A 258 2.13 1.10 -4.94
CA PHE A 258 2.40 2.22 -5.83
C PHE A 258 2.72 3.50 -5.05
N VAL A 259 1.95 3.77 -4.00
CA VAL A 259 2.23 4.89 -3.10
C VAL A 259 3.60 4.76 -2.44
N SER A 260 3.92 3.56 -1.96
CA SER A 260 5.22 3.29 -1.33
C SER A 260 6.37 3.40 -2.34
N SER A 261 6.14 3.04 -3.61
CA SER A 261 7.14 3.19 -4.69
C SER A 261 7.48 4.66 -4.98
N GLU A 262 6.50 5.56 -4.98
CA GLU A 262 6.80 7.00 -5.10
C GLU A 262 7.50 7.56 -3.87
N LYS A 263 7.05 7.19 -2.66
CA LYS A 263 7.70 7.62 -1.41
C LYS A 263 9.16 7.17 -1.36
N PHE A 264 9.45 5.96 -1.84
CA PHE A 264 10.82 5.46 -2.00
C PHE A 264 11.64 6.40 -2.90
N ILE A 265 11.12 6.80 -4.06
CA ILE A 265 11.81 7.75 -4.95
C ILE A 265 12.07 9.08 -4.24
N GLU A 266 11.12 9.61 -3.48
CA GLU A 266 11.28 10.88 -2.75
C GLU A 266 12.34 10.79 -1.65
N GLN A 267 12.27 9.75 -0.82
CA GLN A 267 13.14 9.56 0.34
C GLN A 267 14.61 9.35 -0.05
N HIS A 268 14.85 8.71 -1.20
CA HIS A 268 16.19 8.42 -1.70
C HIS A 268 16.77 9.55 -2.58
N ALA A 269 16.00 10.60 -2.88
CA ALA A 269 16.42 11.65 -3.82
C ALA A 269 17.68 12.41 -3.39
N GLN A 270 17.78 12.75 -2.10
CA GLN A 270 18.93 13.48 -1.56
C GLN A 270 20.20 12.61 -1.58
N GLU A 271 20.09 11.36 -1.13
CA GLU A 271 21.19 10.40 -1.08
C GLU A 271 21.70 10.04 -2.49
N LYS A 272 20.77 9.83 -3.44
CA LYS A 272 21.10 9.44 -4.83
C LYS A 272 21.28 10.63 -5.77
N HIS A 273 21.22 11.86 -5.26
CA HIS A 273 21.48 13.10 -5.98
C HIS A 273 20.64 13.30 -7.26
N TYR A 274 19.35 12.92 -7.23
CA TYR A 274 18.40 13.21 -8.31
C TYR A 274 17.25 14.12 -7.84
N LYS A 275 16.54 14.73 -8.80
CA LYS A 275 15.30 15.46 -8.49
C LYS A 275 14.13 14.48 -8.47
N ALA A 276 13.46 14.34 -7.31
CA ALA A 276 12.37 13.38 -7.13
C ALA A 276 11.25 13.53 -8.18
N SER A 277 10.84 14.77 -8.48
CA SER A 277 9.78 15.07 -9.46
C SER A 277 10.12 14.60 -10.88
N GLU A 278 11.39 14.63 -11.28
CA GLU A 278 11.84 14.09 -12.56
C GLU A 278 11.98 12.57 -12.51
N GLN A 279 12.51 12.04 -11.41
CA GLN A 279 12.72 10.60 -11.25
C GLN A 279 11.40 9.81 -11.27
N LYS A 280 10.31 10.36 -10.72
CA LYS A 280 8.97 9.77 -10.78
C LYS A 280 8.49 9.53 -12.21
N LYS A 281 8.90 10.35 -13.18
CA LYS A 281 8.53 10.16 -14.61
C LYS A 281 9.20 8.94 -15.24
N HIS A 282 10.25 8.39 -14.60
CA HIS A 282 10.93 7.19 -15.07
C HIS A 282 10.26 5.89 -14.63
N ILE A 283 9.22 5.95 -13.78
CA ILE A 283 8.40 4.79 -13.46
C ILE A 283 7.05 4.85 -14.17
N SER A 284 6.53 3.70 -14.56
CA SER A 284 5.18 3.57 -15.13
C SER A 284 4.40 2.52 -14.35
N ILE A 285 3.23 2.89 -13.86
CA ILE A 285 2.44 2.08 -12.94
C ILE A 285 1.37 1.30 -13.66
N TYR A 286 1.37 -0.02 -13.43
CA TYR A 286 0.37 -0.95 -13.94
C TYR A 286 -0.23 -1.71 -12.76
N GLY A 287 -1.53 -1.94 -12.79
CA GLY A 287 -2.20 -2.67 -11.72
C GLY A 287 -3.44 -3.41 -12.19
N GLN A 288 -3.89 -4.37 -11.40
CA GLN A 288 -5.18 -5.02 -11.58
C GLN A 288 -5.80 -5.33 -10.23
N GLU A 289 -7.13 -5.18 -10.16
CA GLU A 289 -7.94 -5.54 -9.00
C GLU A 289 -9.28 -6.08 -9.51
N SER A 290 -9.74 -7.16 -8.89
CA SER A 290 -10.99 -7.83 -9.24
C SER A 290 -12.20 -7.14 -8.62
N ASN A 291 -12.06 -6.63 -7.40
CA ASN A 291 -13.13 -5.99 -6.65
C ASN A 291 -13.40 -4.58 -7.21
N PRO A 292 -14.62 -4.29 -7.71
CA PRO A 292 -14.95 -3.01 -8.33
C PRO A 292 -14.78 -1.84 -7.37
N THR A 293 -15.14 -2.04 -6.11
CA THR A 293 -15.05 -1.00 -5.07
C THR A 293 -13.59 -0.71 -4.72
N THR A 294 -12.76 -1.74 -4.54
CA THR A 294 -11.34 -1.57 -4.23
C THR A 294 -10.57 -0.96 -5.40
N TRP A 295 -10.88 -1.36 -6.64
CA TRP A 295 -10.29 -0.79 -7.86
C TRP A 295 -10.50 0.73 -7.93
N LYS A 296 -11.71 1.20 -7.60
CA LYS A 296 -12.04 2.63 -7.51
C LYS A 296 -11.26 3.33 -6.41
N LEU A 297 -11.17 2.71 -5.23
CA LEU A 297 -10.40 3.27 -4.11
C LEU A 297 -8.92 3.43 -4.47
N ALA A 298 -8.33 2.47 -5.19
CA ALA A 298 -6.95 2.58 -5.69
C ALA A 298 -6.80 3.72 -6.70
N ALA A 299 -7.73 3.85 -7.66
CA ALA A 299 -7.69 4.94 -8.63
C ALA A 299 -7.79 6.32 -7.97
N MET A 300 -8.71 6.49 -6.99
CA MET A 300 -8.79 7.70 -6.16
C MET A 300 -7.48 7.93 -5.38
N ASN A 301 -6.86 6.87 -4.85
CA ASN A 301 -5.61 6.95 -4.10
C ASN A 301 -4.44 7.47 -4.97
N MET A 302 -4.35 7.01 -6.22
CA MET A 302 -3.36 7.48 -7.18
C MET A 302 -3.63 8.94 -7.58
N ALA A 303 -4.88 9.27 -7.87
CA ALA A 303 -5.32 10.62 -8.22
C ALA A 303 -4.99 11.64 -7.12
N ILE A 304 -5.19 11.29 -5.84
CA ILE A 304 -4.83 12.14 -4.69
C ILE A 304 -3.32 12.44 -4.62
N ARG A 305 -2.48 11.53 -5.14
CA ARG A 305 -1.04 11.73 -5.17
C ARG A 305 -0.54 12.24 -6.52
N GLY A 306 -1.44 12.48 -7.48
CA GLY A 306 -1.10 12.89 -8.83
C GLY A 306 -0.17 11.89 -9.53
N ILE A 307 -0.37 10.60 -9.24
CA ILE A 307 0.39 9.50 -9.83
C ILE A 307 -0.37 9.03 -11.06
N ASP A 308 0.31 8.96 -12.21
CA ASP A 308 -0.28 8.35 -13.40
C ASP A 308 -0.32 6.83 -13.27
N PHE A 309 -1.43 6.22 -13.68
CA PHE A 309 -1.66 4.79 -13.50
C PHE A 309 -2.38 4.15 -14.70
N ASN A 310 -2.12 2.88 -14.94
CA ASN A 310 -2.86 2.02 -15.87
C ASN A 310 -3.41 0.80 -15.13
N PHE A 311 -4.68 0.84 -14.74
CA PHE A 311 -5.35 -0.23 -14.00
C PHE A 311 -6.21 -1.16 -14.86
N GLY A 312 -5.93 -1.19 -16.18
CA GLY A 312 -6.74 -1.91 -17.14
C GLY A 312 -8.01 -1.15 -17.54
N LYS A 313 -8.87 -1.80 -18.32
CA LYS A 313 -10.12 -1.18 -18.81
C LYS A 313 -11.20 -1.11 -17.73
N LYS A 314 -11.16 -2.04 -16.79
CA LYS A 314 -12.13 -2.23 -15.69
C LYS A 314 -11.50 -3.12 -14.62
N ASN A 315 -12.17 -3.22 -13.47
CA ASN A 315 -11.89 -4.28 -12.52
C ASN A 315 -12.19 -5.66 -13.15
N ALA A 316 -11.31 -6.63 -12.95
CA ALA A 316 -11.43 -7.96 -13.54
C ALA A 316 -10.57 -8.99 -12.79
N ASP A 317 -10.97 -10.25 -12.85
CA ASP A 317 -10.17 -11.36 -12.31
C ASP A 317 -8.87 -11.52 -13.12
N THR A 318 -7.73 -11.53 -12.43
CA THR A 318 -6.41 -11.55 -13.06
C THR A 318 -6.10 -12.87 -13.76
N PHE A 319 -6.69 -13.97 -13.33
CA PHE A 319 -6.50 -15.26 -13.99
C PHE A 319 -7.35 -15.38 -15.25
N LEU A 320 -8.63 -15.01 -15.18
CA LEU A 320 -9.60 -15.20 -16.26
C LEU A 320 -9.59 -14.08 -17.31
N GLU A 321 -9.31 -12.84 -16.89
CA GLU A 321 -9.34 -11.66 -17.76
C GLU A 321 -8.18 -10.72 -17.41
N ASP A 322 -6.97 -11.19 -17.71
CA ASP A 322 -5.73 -10.41 -17.61
C ASP A 322 -5.84 -9.12 -18.41
N GLN A 323 -5.78 -7.98 -17.72
CA GLN A 323 -5.88 -6.67 -18.32
C GLN A 323 -4.59 -6.22 -19.01
N HIS A 324 -3.47 -6.90 -18.75
CA HIS A 324 -2.13 -6.53 -19.21
C HIS A 324 -1.37 -7.73 -19.84
N PRO A 325 -1.96 -8.44 -20.82
CA PRO A 325 -1.43 -9.72 -21.32
C PRO A 325 0.01 -9.64 -21.87
N ASP A 326 0.36 -8.50 -22.49
CA ASP A 326 1.68 -8.28 -23.09
C ASP A 326 2.67 -7.58 -22.16
N LEU A 327 2.27 -7.22 -20.94
CA LEU A 327 3.13 -6.51 -20.01
C LEU A 327 4.31 -7.40 -19.60
N ARG A 328 5.52 -6.82 -19.67
CA ARG A 328 6.76 -7.36 -19.13
C ARG A 328 7.38 -6.34 -18.20
N ALA A 329 6.92 -6.30 -16.96
CA ALA A 329 7.31 -5.34 -15.95
C ALA A 329 8.71 -5.61 -15.40
N ASP A 330 9.40 -4.55 -14.99
CA ASP A 330 10.75 -4.60 -14.45
C ASP A 330 10.72 -4.89 -12.94
N PHE A 331 9.67 -4.42 -12.26
CA PHE A 331 9.37 -4.73 -10.87
C PHE A 331 7.93 -5.23 -10.74
N VAL A 332 7.75 -6.42 -10.18
CA VAL A 332 6.43 -6.96 -9.86
C VAL A 332 6.32 -7.16 -8.36
N MET A 333 5.32 -6.56 -7.72
CA MET A 333 5.12 -6.65 -6.28
C MET A 333 3.66 -6.91 -5.96
N ALA A 334 3.38 -7.76 -4.96
CA ALA A 334 1.99 -8.07 -4.61
C ALA A 334 1.84 -8.60 -3.18
N ASN A 335 0.67 -8.35 -2.60
CA ASN A 335 0.15 -9.10 -1.46
C ASN A 335 -1.20 -9.73 -1.85
N PRO A 336 -1.18 -10.84 -2.62
CA PRO A 336 -2.40 -11.47 -3.07
C PRO A 336 -3.17 -12.09 -1.89
N PRO A 337 -4.48 -12.34 -2.03
CA PRO A 337 -5.22 -13.06 -1.00
C PRO A 337 -4.68 -14.49 -0.84
N PHE A 338 -4.44 -14.90 0.40
CA PHE A 338 -3.83 -16.20 0.68
C PHE A 338 -4.83 -17.34 0.54
N ASN A 339 -4.38 -18.47 -0.02
CA ASN A 339 -5.09 -19.75 -0.01
C ASN A 339 -6.51 -19.68 -0.62
N ILE A 340 -6.71 -18.88 -1.67
CA ILE A 340 -7.97 -18.83 -2.41
C ILE A 340 -8.26 -20.21 -2.99
N LYS A 341 -9.46 -20.74 -2.72
CA LYS A 341 -9.90 -22.06 -3.17
C LYS A 341 -10.68 -22.00 -4.49
N ASP A 342 -11.53 -21.00 -4.65
CA ASP A 342 -12.48 -20.91 -5.77
C ASP A 342 -11.94 -20.01 -6.90
N TRP A 343 -10.67 -20.19 -7.27
CA TRP A 343 -10.02 -19.40 -8.34
C TRP A 343 -9.93 -20.16 -9.67
N TRP A 344 -9.96 -21.49 -9.63
CA TRP A 344 -9.73 -22.32 -10.82
C TRP A 344 -10.95 -22.36 -11.74
N HIS A 345 -10.68 -22.33 -13.04
CA HIS A 345 -11.66 -22.57 -14.09
C HIS A 345 -11.05 -23.48 -15.16
N ALA A 346 -11.86 -24.28 -15.84
CA ALA A 346 -11.39 -25.22 -16.86
C ALA A 346 -10.63 -24.53 -18.01
N SER A 347 -10.91 -23.26 -18.29
CA SER A 347 -10.17 -22.47 -19.30
C SER A 347 -8.71 -22.19 -18.93
N LEU A 348 -8.33 -22.37 -17.66
CA LEU A 348 -6.95 -22.23 -17.18
C LEU A 348 -6.15 -23.53 -17.31
N GLU A 349 -6.77 -24.61 -17.81
CA GLU A 349 -6.05 -25.84 -18.10
C GLU A 349 -4.99 -25.59 -19.20
N SER A 350 -3.75 -25.99 -18.93
CA SER A 350 -2.60 -25.78 -19.82
C SER A 350 -2.29 -24.32 -20.17
N ASP A 351 -2.67 -23.37 -19.30
CA ASP A 351 -2.32 -21.96 -19.47
C ASP A 351 -0.79 -21.77 -19.56
N VAL A 352 -0.35 -20.85 -20.43
CA VAL A 352 1.08 -20.53 -20.67
C VAL A 352 1.81 -20.03 -19.42
N ARG A 353 1.08 -19.56 -18.41
CA ARG A 353 1.63 -19.12 -17.12
C ARG A 353 2.17 -20.30 -16.30
N TRP A 354 1.64 -21.52 -16.47
CA TRP A 354 1.97 -22.70 -15.63
C TRP A 354 3.27 -23.41 -16.03
N LYS A 355 4.32 -22.66 -16.38
CA LYS A 355 5.59 -23.18 -16.89
C LYS A 355 6.31 -24.12 -15.92
N TYR A 356 6.17 -23.90 -14.62
CA TYR A 356 6.86 -24.65 -13.57
C TYR A 356 5.98 -25.73 -12.92
N GLY A 357 4.81 -25.99 -13.51
CA GLY A 357 3.82 -26.95 -13.06
C GLY A 357 2.46 -26.32 -12.83
N THR A 358 1.39 -27.09 -13.02
CA THR A 358 0.02 -26.62 -12.82
C THR A 358 -0.23 -26.34 -11.33
N PRO A 359 -0.61 -25.08 -10.97
CA PRO A 359 -0.95 -24.76 -9.60
C PRO A 359 -2.17 -25.55 -9.11
N PRO A 360 -2.25 -25.80 -7.79
CA PRO A 360 -3.41 -26.49 -7.24
C PRO A 360 -4.69 -25.68 -7.33
N GLN A 361 -5.75 -26.33 -7.79
CA GLN A 361 -7.07 -25.71 -7.90
C GLN A 361 -7.58 -25.16 -6.55
N GLY A 362 -7.22 -25.81 -5.42
CA GLY A 362 -7.60 -25.37 -4.08
C GLY A 362 -6.69 -24.33 -3.43
N ASN A 363 -5.63 -23.86 -4.10
CA ASN A 363 -4.74 -22.82 -3.57
C ASN A 363 -4.08 -21.97 -4.67
N ALA A 364 -4.48 -20.70 -4.79
CA ALA A 364 -3.95 -19.77 -5.80
C ALA A 364 -2.52 -19.25 -5.53
N ASN A 365 -1.87 -19.57 -4.41
CA ASN A 365 -0.58 -18.95 -4.04
C ASN A 365 0.50 -19.08 -5.14
N PHE A 366 0.72 -20.29 -5.65
CA PHE A 366 1.67 -20.52 -6.75
C PHE A 366 1.12 -20.15 -8.13
N ALA A 367 -0.20 -19.94 -8.26
CA ALA A 367 -0.79 -19.36 -9.47
C ALA A 367 -0.41 -17.87 -9.57
N TRP A 368 -0.53 -17.12 -8.47
CA TRP A 368 -0.08 -15.73 -8.39
C TRP A 368 1.41 -15.59 -8.68
N MET A 369 2.25 -16.41 -8.05
CA MET A 369 3.70 -16.38 -8.27
C MET A 369 4.05 -16.64 -9.75
N GLN A 370 3.44 -17.64 -10.37
CA GLN A 370 3.70 -17.96 -11.78
C GLN A 370 3.13 -16.90 -12.75
N HIS A 371 1.99 -16.29 -12.43
CA HIS A 371 1.46 -15.15 -13.18
C HIS A 371 2.42 -13.94 -13.11
N MET A 372 2.87 -13.57 -11.92
CA MET A 372 3.87 -12.50 -11.75
C MET A 372 5.16 -12.79 -12.53
N LEU A 373 5.66 -14.04 -12.47
CA LEU A 373 6.82 -14.47 -13.26
C LEU A 373 6.58 -14.40 -14.77
N HIS A 374 5.37 -14.70 -15.24
CA HIS A 374 5.02 -14.56 -16.66
C HIS A 374 5.16 -13.11 -17.13
N HIS A 375 4.66 -12.16 -16.34
CA HIS A 375 4.76 -10.72 -16.60
C HIS A 375 6.07 -10.08 -16.18
N LEU A 376 7.06 -10.84 -15.69
CA LEU A 376 8.37 -10.29 -15.34
C LEU A 376 9.25 -10.15 -16.58
N SER A 377 9.93 -9.01 -16.74
CA SER A 377 10.91 -8.81 -17.81
C SER A 377 12.12 -9.73 -17.60
N PRO A 378 12.91 -10.07 -18.64
CA PRO A 378 14.07 -10.94 -18.50
C PRO A 378 15.11 -10.47 -17.48
N THR A 379 15.17 -9.17 -17.20
CA THR A 379 16.06 -8.54 -16.21
C THR A 379 15.31 -8.11 -14.95
N GLY A 380 14.01 -8.36 -14.87
CA GLY A 380 13.14 -7.89 -13.80
C GLY A 380 13.29 -8.69 -12.51
N SER A 381 12.89 -8.06 -11.41
CA SER A 381 12.78 -8.69 -10.08
C SER A 381 11.37 -8.57 -9.54
N MET A 382 10.96 -9.52 -8.72
CA MET A 382 9.63 -9.52 -8.10
C MET A 382 9.70 -9.92 -6.65
N ALA A 383 8.76 -9.40 -5.86
CA ALA A 383 8.58 -9.81 -4.48
C ALA A 383 7.10 -9.94 -4.15
N LEU A 384 6.72 -11.06 -3.55
CA LEU A 384 5.35 -11.28 -3.10
C LEU A 384 5.29 -11.81 -1.68
N LEU A 385 4.21 -11.45 -1.02
CA LEU A 385 3.87 -11.94 0.29
C LEU A 385 3.02 -13.21 0.17
N LEU A 386 3.38 -14.28 0.88
CA LEU A 386 2.63 -15.52 0.91
C LEU A 386 2.54 -16.08 2.33
N ALA A 387 1.55 -16.94 2.58
CA ALA A 387 1.48 -17.71 3.82
C ALA A 387 2.73 -18.58 4.01
N ASN A 388 3.20 -18.74 5.26
CA ASN A 388 4.39 -19.53 5.58
C ASN A 388 4.36 -20.97 5.06
N GLY A 389 3.16 -21.56 4.95
CA GLY A 389 2.98 -22.90 4.37
C GLY A 389 3.57 -23.05 2.97
N SER A 390 3.63 -21.97 2.17
CA SER A 390 4.22 -21.97 0.83
C SER A 390 5.68 -22.45 0.81
N MET A 391 6.44 -22.21 1.88
CA MET A 391 7.87 -22.55 1.96
C MET A 391 8.14 -24.04 2.15
N SER A 392 7.17 -24.82 2.62
CA SER A 392 7.41 -26.22 3.05
C SER A 392 6.33 -27.21 2.64
N SER A 393 5.14 -26.73 2.29
CA SER A 393 4.01 -27.57 1.94
C SER A 393 4.32 -28.46 0.73
N ASN A 394 3.89 -29.72 0.83
CA ASN A 394 3.87 -30.69 -0.27
C ASN A 394 2.44 -31.01 -0.73
N THR A 395 1.44 -30.28 -0.22
CA THR A 395 0.05 -30.50 -0.62
C THR A 395 -0.13 -30.03 -2.06
N ASN A 396 -0.92 -30.80 -2.83
CA ASN A 396 -1.41 -30.40 -4.14
C ASN A 396 -0.33 -29.80 -5.08
N ASN A 397 0.76 -30.53 -5.35
CA ASN A 397 1.80 -30.16 -6.32
C ASN A 397 2.70 -28.95 -5.95
N GLU A 398 2.50 -28.29 -4.81
CA GLU A 398 3.30 -27.13 -4.39
C GLU A 398 4.80 -27.48 -4.23
N GLY A 399 5.11 -28.70 -3.78
CA GLY A 399 6.49 -29.17 -3.64
C GLY A 399 7.24 -29.27 -4.98
N GLU A 400 6.59 -29.79 -6.02
CA GLU A 400 7.19 -29.90 -7.36
C GLU A 400 7.33 -28.52 -8.02
N ILE A 401 6.33 -27.64 -7.89
CA ILE A 401 6.45 -26.26 -8.41
C ILE A 401 7.61 -25.53 -7.73
N ARG A 402 7.70 -25.63 -6.40
CA ARG A 402 8.80 -25.03 -5.62
C ARG A 402 10.15 -25.56 -6.08
N LYS A 403 10.29 -26.88 -6.22
CA LYS A 403 11.50 -27.50 -6.77
C LYS A 403 11.86 -26.96 -8.14
N ASN A 404 10.91 -26.92 -9.08
CA ASN A 404 11.13 -26.44 -10.45
C ASN A 404 11.56 -24.96 -10.49
N LEU A 405 11.01 -24.11 -9.62
CA LEU A 405 11.40 -22.71 -9.51
C LEU A 405 12.83 -22.53 -8.98
N ILE A 406 13.23 -23.36 -8.01
CA ILE A 406 14.58 -23.37 -7.44
C ILE A 406 15.60 -23.90 -8.45
N GLU A 407 15.28 -25.01 -9.13
CA GLU A 407 16.16 -25.61 -10.15
C GLU A 407 16.31 -24.71 -11.38
N ALA A 408 15.30 -23.89 -11.69
CA ALA A 408 15.38 -22.83 -12.69
C ALA A 408 16.13 -21.57 -12.21
N ASP A 409 16.68 -21.59 -11.00
CA ASP A 409 17.46 -20.51 -10.37
C ASP A 409 16.72 -19.17 -10.25
N LEU A 410 15.39 -19.20 -10.07
CA LEU A 410 14.57 -17.98 -10.01
C LEU A 410 14.42 -17.42 -8.61
N VAL A 411 14.39 -18.29 -7.60
CA VAL A 411 14.25 -17.89 -6.19
C VAL A 411 15.55 -17.25 -5.74
N GLU A 412 15.52 -15.97 -5.37
CA GLU A 412 16.71 -15.19 -5.06
C GLU A 412 16.85 -14.95 -3.56
N CYS A 413 15.76 -14.60 -2.88
CA CYS A 413 15.75 -14.42 -1.44
C CYS A 413 14.42 -14.86 -0.82
N ILE A 414 14.49 -15.44 0.39
CA ILE A 414 13.32 -15.78 1.21
C ILE A 414 13.45 -15.09 2.57
N VAL A 415 12.42 -14.34 2.96
CA VAL A 415 12.36 -13.65 4.26
C VAL A 415 11.22 -14.23 5.09
N ALA A 416 11.54 -14.82 6.24
CA ALA A 416 10.54 -15.20 7.23
C ALA A 416 10.21 -14.01 8.12
N LEU A 417 8.93 -13.63 8.18
CA LEU A 417 8.48 -12.48 8.96
C LEU A 417 7.96 -12.89 10.35
N PRO A 418 7.99 -11.98 11.34
CA PRO A 418 7.29 -12.16 12.61
C PRO A 418 5.80 -12.50 12.40
N GLY A 419 5.31 -13.53 13.11
CA GLY A 419 3.90 -13.97 12.98
C GLY A 419 2.86 -12.95 13.46
N GLN A 420 3.30 -11.88 14.13
CA GLN A 420 2.47 -10.84 14.75
C GLN A 420 2.40 -9.54 13.94
N LEU A 421 2.93 -9.53 12.71
CA LEU A 421 2.95 -8.32 11.86
C LEU A 421 1.59 -7.98 11.23
N PHE A 422 0.73 -8.98 11.02
CA PHE A 422 -0.56 -8.75 10.40
C PHE A 422 -1.62 -8.52 11.46
N THR A 423 -2.26 -7.37 11.37
CA THR A 423 -3.41 -7.02 12.21
C THR A 423 -4.63 -7.89 11.90
N ASN A 424 -4.75 -8.35 10.66
CA ASN A 424 -5.99 -8.91 10.10
C ASN A 424 -5.90 -10.39 9.70
N THR A 425 -4.77 -11.07 9.88
CA THR A 425 -4.65 -12.52 9.66
C THR A 425 -3.80 -13.17 10.73
N GLN A 426 -4.26 -14.33 11.23
CA GLN A 426 -3.47 -15.18 12.13
C GLN A 426 -2.44 -16.02 11.39
N ILE A 427 -2.47 -16.02 10.05
CA ILE A 427 -1.55 -16.79 9.21
C ILE A 427 -0.24 -16.00 9.11
N PRO A 428 0.88 -16.51 9.66
CA PRO A 428 2.18 -15.89 9.47
C PRO A 428 2.56 -15.90 7.99
N ALA A 429 3.17 -14.83 7.52
CA ALA A 429 3.58 -14.69 6.13
C ALA A 429 5.10 -14.63 5.97
N CYS A 430 5.55 -14.88 4.75
CA CYS A 430 6.92 -14.72 4.30
C CYS A 430 6.96 -13.94 2.99
N ILE A 431 8.11 -13.34 2.71
CA ILE A 431 8.37 -12.69 1.43
C ILE A 431 9.18 -13.66 0.57
N TRP A 432 8.68 -13.88 -0.64
CA TRP A 432 9.43 -14.54 -1.69
C TRP A 432 9.96 -13.47 -2.64
N PHE A 433 11.27 -13.41 -2.82
CA PHE A 433 11.94 -12.54 -3.77
C PHE A 433 12.51 -13.39 -4.90
N LEU A 434 12.16 -13.07 -6.14
CA LEU A 434 12.60 -13.79 -7.33
C LEU A 434 13.15 -12.84 -8.39
N THR A 435 14.07 -13.33 -9.21
CA THR A 435 14.58 -12.61 -10.39
C THR A 435 14.72 -13.58 -11.56
N LYS A 436 14.63 -13.05 -12.78
CA LYS A 436 15.01 -13.80 -14.00
C LYS A 436 16.50 -13.66 -14.33
N ASP A 437 17.22 -12.76 -13.65
CA ASP A 437 18.62 -12.49 -13.92
C ASP A 437 19.46 -12.30 -12.65
N LYS A 438 20.17 -13.37 -12.26
CA LYS A 438 21.15 -13.38 -11.16
C LYS A 438 22.57 -13.01 -11.60
N LYS A 439 22.79 -12.66 -12.87
CA LYS A 439 24.11 -12.44 -13.46
C LYS A 439 24.35 -11.01 -13.93
N ASN A 440 23.34 -10.37 -14.52
CA ASN A 440 23.47 -9.04 -15.15
C ASN A 440 22.44 -8.02 -14.64
N GLY A 441 21.74 -8.31 -13.55
CA GLY A 441 20.83 -7.36 -12.91
C GLY A 441 21.54 -6.08 -12.47
N LEU A 442 20.81 -4.97 -12.46
CA LEU A 442 21.28 -3.66 -12.02
C LEU A 442 20.59 -3.25 -10.72
N SER A 443 21.31 -2.56 -9.84
CA SER A 443 20.72 -1.69 -8.80
C SER A 443 20.98 -0.25 -9.23
N LEU A 444 19.91 0.44 -9.63
CA LEU A 444 19.96 1.76 -10.26
C LEU A 444 20.81 1.73 -11.56
N ASP A 445 22.09 2.11 -11.48
CA ASP A 445 23.06 2.07 -12.59
C ASP A 445 24.28 1.18 -12.30
N LYS A 446 24.32 0.50 -11.14
CA LYS A 446 25.42 -0.36 -10.70
C LYS A 446 25.10 -1.83 -10.98
N LYS A 447 26.09 -2.56 -11.48
CA LYS A 447 25.96 -4.00 -11.75
C LYS A 447 25.94 -4.80 -10.44
N LYS A 448 24.94 -5.67 -10.29
CA LYS A 448 24.89 -6.66 -9.20
C LYS A 448 25.95 -7.76 -9.41
N ALA A 449 26.45 -8.33 -8.33
CA ALA A 449 27.37 -9.46 -8.35
C ALA A 449 26.70 -10.71 -8.97
N ASN A 450 27.51 -11.60 -9.55
CA ASN A 450 27.02 -12.90 -10.01
C ASN A 450 26.70 -13.80 -8.81
N ARG A 451 25.42 -14.21 -8.71
CA ARG A 451 24.88 -15.06 -7.65
C ARG A 451 24.06 -16.24 -8.18
N GLU A 452 24.35 -16.67 -9.42
CA GLU A 452 23.77 -17.88 -10.01
C GLU A 452 23.94 -19.09 -9.07
N GLY A 453 22.88 -19.89 -8.92
CA GLY A 453 22.84 -21.09 -8.08
C GLY A 453 22.82 -20.84 -6.57
N LYS A 454 22.69 -19.58 -6.14
CA LYS A 454 22.62 -19.18 -4.72
C LYS A 454 21.27 -18.57 -4.36
N THR A 455 20.82 -18.79 -3.13
CA THR A 455 19.60 -18.20 -2.56
C THR A 455 19.90 -17.65 -1.17
N LEU A 456 19.51 -16.40 -0.91
CA LEU A 456 19.66 -15.77 0.40
C LEU A 456 18.46 -16.09 1.30
N PHE A 457 18.71 -16.65 2.48
CA PHE A 457 17.69 -16.84 3.50
C PHE A 457 17.84 -15.78 4.58
N ILE A 458 16.75 -15.09 4.92
CA ILE A 458 16.70 -14.12 6.02
C ILE A 458 15.60 -14.53 7.00
N ASP A 459 15.95 -14.65 8.28
CA ASP A 459 15.03 -14.91 9.37
C ASP A 459 14.80 -13.64 10.20
N ALA A 460 13.76 -12.91 9.83
CA ALA A 460 13.39 -11.67 10.50
C ALA A 460 12.42 -11.88 11.67
N ARG A 461 12.10 -13.14 12.06
CA ARG A 461 11.04 -13.45 13.03
C ARG A 461 11.21 -12.77 14.39
N ASN A 462 12.46 -12.49 14.78
CA ASN A 462 12.79 -11.85 16.05
C ASN A 462 12.87 -10.31 15.99
N LEU A 463 12.83 -9.72 14.79
CA LEU A 463 12.90 -8.27 14.58
C LEU A 463 11.58 -7.56 14.89
N GLY A 464 11.62 -6.23 14.91
CA GLY A 464 10.48 -5.37 15.17
C GLY A 464 10.20 -5.09 16.66
N TYR A 465 9.22 -4.23 16.90
CA TYR A 465 8.79 -3.80 18.23
C TYR A 465 7.31 -4.13 18.47
N MET A 466 6.91 -4.24 19.74
CA MET A 466 5.50 -4.41 20.09
C MET A 466 4.76 -3.08 19.90
N LYS A 467 3.86 -3.03 18.91
CA LYS A 467 3.00 -1.88 18.62
C LYS A 467 1.85 -1.78 19.62
N ASP A 468 1.31 -2.92 20.01
CA ASP A 468 0.36 -3.08 21.10
C ASP A 468 0.63 -4.38 21.87
N ARG A 469 -0.33 -4.88 22.64
CA ARG A 469 -0.16 -6.10 23.45
C ARG A 469 0.09 -7.36 22.61
N VAL A 470 -0.30 -7.38 21.34
CA VAL A 470 -0.27 -8.55 20.46
C VAL A 470 0.53 -8.29 19.19
N LEU A 471 0.40 -7.11 18.59
CA LEU A 471 0.94 -6.79 17.27
C LEU A 471 2.39 -6.32 17.34
N ARG A 472 3.17 -6.78 16.37
CA ARG A 472 4.51 -6.26 16.07
C ARG A 472 4.48 -5.37 14.85
N ASP A 473 5.41 -4.43 14.79
CA ASP A 473 5.65 -3.59 13.61
C ASP A 473 7.15 -3.41 13.41
N PHE A 474 7.55 -2.92 12.23
CA PHE A 474 8.96 -2.63 11.94
C PHE A 474 9.26 -1.14 12.07
N THR A 475 10.43 -0.83 12.62
CA THR A 475 11.05 0.49 12.50
C THR A 475 11.81 0.60 11.17
N ASP A 476 12.18 1.82 10.78
CA ASP A 476 13.04 2.03 9.61
C ASP A 476 14.39 1.30 9.74
N ALA A 477 14.91 1.16 10.98
CA ALA A 477 16.13 0.41 11.25
C ALA A 477 15.95 -1.11 11.04
N ASP A 478 14.79 -1.68 11.41
CA ASP A 478 14.48 -3.09 11.14
C ASP A 478 14.40 -3.34 9.62
N ILE A 479 13.72 -2.45 8.89
CA ILE A 479 13.61 -2.51 7.43
C ILE A 479 15.00 -2.42 6.80
N ALA A 480 15.80 -1.42 7.21
CA ALA A 480 17.17 -1.23 6.74
C ALA A 480 18.06 -2.45 7.03
N LYS A 481 17.92 -3.11 8.19
CA LYS A 481 18.69 -4.33 8.49
C LYS A 481 18.40 -5.43 7.47
N ILE A 482 17.13 -5.65 7.13
CA ILE A 482 16.74 -6.68 6.15
C ILE A 482 17.18 -6.30 4.74
N THR A 483 16.94 -5.05 4.33
CA THR A 483 17.24 -4.60 2.96
C THR A 483 18.74 -4.49 2.72
N ASN A 484 19.52 -4.00 3.68
CA ASN A 484 20.97 -3.96 3.58
C ASN A 484 21.57 -5.36 3.45
N ALA A 485 21.06 -6.37 4.18
CA ALA A 485 21.53 -7.75 4.02
C ALA A 485 21.33 -8.26 2.59
N LEU A 486 20.14 -8.01 2.00
CA LEU A 486 19.85 -8.38 0.61
C LEU A 486 20.72 -7.59 -0.37
N HIS A 487 20.80 -6.27 -0.24
CA HIS A 487 21.51 -5.41 -1.19
C HIS A 487 23.02 -5.60 -1.13
N ALA A 488 23.59 -5.78 0.07
CA ALA A 488 25.00 -6.14 0.23
C ALA A 488 25.31 -7.48 -0.44
N TRP A 489 24.44 -8.48 -0.26
CA TRP A 489 24.59 -9.79 -0.92
C TRP A 489 24.45 -9.69 -2.44
N GLN A 490 23.50 -8.89 -2.94
CA GLN A 490 23.28 -8.67 -4.37
C GLN A 490 24.41 -7.90 -5.04
N GLN A 491 24.97 -6.88 -4.37
CA GLN A 491 25.92 -5.96 -4.98
C GLN A 491 27.39 -6.35 -4.72
N GLY A 492 27.67 -7.13 -3.67
CA GLY A 492 29.03 -7.51 -3.31
C GLY A 492 29.90 -6.28 -3.05
N GLU A 493 31.05 -6.22 -3.70
CA GLU A 493 32.00 -5.09 -3.58
C GLU A 493 31.43 -3.73 -4.04
N ASN A 494 30.35 -3.72 -4.82
CA ASN A 494 29.71 -2.49 -5.31
C ASN A 494 28.77 -1.84 -4.29
N PHE A 495 28.51 -2.50 -3.14
CA PHE A 495 27.63 -1.97 -2.10
C PHE A 495 28.32 -0.84 -1.32
N GLU A 496 27.64 0.29 -1.11
CA GLU A 496 28.17 1.47 -0.42
C GLU A 496 28.03 1.39 1.12
N GLY A 497 27.90 0.19 1.67
CA GLY A 497 27.74 -0.08 3.10
C GLY A 497 28.62 -1.22 3.58
N GLU A 498 28.22 -1.87 4.67
CA GLU A 498 28.94 -3.03 5.19
C GLU A 498 28.81 -4.22 4.22
N ALA A 499 29.93 -4.88 3.96
CA ALA A 499 29.95 -6.06 3.10
C ALA A 499 29.12 -7.20 3.71
N TYR A 500 28.44 -7.96 2.87
CA TYR A 500 27.62 -9.09 3.31
C TYR A 500 28.44 -10.15 4.06
N GLN A 501 27.91 -10.63 5.18
CA GLN A 501 28.40 -11.79 5.92
C GLN A 501 27.22 -12.61 6.43
N ASP A 502 27.36 -13.94 6.46
CA ASP A 502 26.36 -14.81 7.09
C ASP A 502 26.30 -14.52 8.60
N GLU A 503 25.08 -14.34 9.13
CA GLU A 503 24.83 -14.04 10.54
C GLU A 503 23.96 -15.14 11.13
N LYS A 504 24.49 -15.91 12.10
CA LYS A 504 23.75 -16.99 12.78
C LYS A 504 22.42 -16.45 13.34
N GLY A 505 21.33 -17.14 13.01
CA GLY A 505 19.98 -16.76 13.43
C GLY A 505 19.35 -15.58 12.66
N PHE A 506 20.04 -15.00 11.68
CA PHE A 506 19.52 -13.89 10.88
C PHE A 506 19.64 -14.13 9.36
N CYS A 507 20.82 -14.40 8.80
CA CYS A 507 20.95 -14.57 7.35
C CYS A 507 22.00 -15.61 6.93
N PHE A 508 21.74 -16.28 5.80
CA PHE A 508 22.63 -17.30 5.22
C PHE A 508 22.47 -17.40 3.71
N SER A 509 23.59 -17.40 2.98
CA SER A 509 23.63 -17.58 1.52
C SER A 509 23.81 -19.05 1.16
N ALA A 510 22.71 -19.77 0.92
CA ALA A 510 22.75 -21.20 0.59
C ALA A 510 23.02 -21.46 -0.90
N GLU A 511 23.72 -22.55 -1.20
CA GLU A 511 23.82 -23.08 -2.57
C GLU A 511 22.65 -24.03 -2.87
N LEU A 512 22.38 -24.27 -4.16
CA LEU A 512 21.37 -25.25 -4.60
C LEU A 512 21.51 -26.62 -3.89
N LYS A 513 22.74 -27.09 -3.66
CA LYS A 513 23.00 -28.36 -2.99
C LYS A 513 22.52 -28.37 -1.53
N ASP A 514 22.56 -27.24 -0.84
CA ASP A 514 22.08 -27.14 0.53
C ASP A 514 20.56 -27.19 0.57
N ILE A 515 19.91 -26.55 -0.41
CA ILE A 515 18.45 -26.58 -0.56
C ILE A 515 17.97 -28.01 -0.92
N GLN A 516 18.71 -28.73 -1.76
CA GLN A 516 18.44 -30.13 -2.10
C GLN A 516 18.52 -31.05 -0.88
N LYS A 517 19.50 -30.87 0.02
CA LYS A 517 19.61 -31.66 1.27
C LYS A 517 18.40 -31.47 2.19
N HIS A 518 17.67 -30.37 2.03
CA HIS A 518 16.48 -30.05 2.81
C HIS A 518 15.18 -30.28 2.03
N ASP A 519 15.19 -31.12 1.00
CA ASP A 519 14.03 -31.50 0.19
C ASP A 519 13.30 -30.27 -0.38
N TYR A 520 14.06 -29.26 -0.81
CA TYR A 520 13.53 -28.01 -1.38
C TYR A 520 12.61 -27.23 -0.42
N VAL A 521 12.72 -27.45 0.89
CA VAL A 521 12.04 -26.65 1.91
C VAL A 521 12.78 -25.33 2.10
N LEU A 522 12.09 -24.21 1.97
CA LEU A 522 12.67 -22.87 1.93
C LEU A 522 12.52 -22.09 3.25
N THR A 523 12.21 -22.75 4.37
CA THR A 523 12.07 -22.07 5.66
C THR A 523 13.44 -21.56 6.15
N PRO A 524 13.67 -20.24 6.30
CA PRO A 524 14.98 -19.66 6.67
C PRO A 524 15.61 -20.27 7.92
N GLY A 525 14.81 -20.61 8.93
CA GLY A 525 15.28 -21.23 10.18
C GLY A 525 16.03 -22.57 10.00
N ARG A 526 15.93 -23.24 8.84
CA ARG A 526 16.74 -24.44 8.52
C ARG A 526 18.17 -24.11 8.09
N TYR A 527 18.40 -22.88 7.61
CA TYR A 527 19.64 -22.46 6.97
C TYR A 527 20.46 -21.54 7.87
N VAL A 528 19.81 -20.61 8.57
CA VAL A 528 20.50 -19.56 9.33
C VAL A 528 21.06 -20.04 10.67
N GLY A 529 20.69 -21.25 11.13
CA GLY A 529 21.06 -21.78 12.44
C GLY A 529 20.38 -21.05 13.61
N ALA A 530 20.75 -21.42 14.84
CA ALA A 530 20.31 -20.72 16.05
C ALA A 530 21.38 -19.71 16.48
N VAL A 531 20.95 -18.56 17.00
CA VAL A 531 21.85 -17.67 17.76
C VAL A 531 22.37 -18.46 18.95
N GLU A 532 23.68 -18.44 19.19
CA GLU A 532 24.23 -18.98 20.44
C GLU A 532 23.56 -18.20 21.59
N GLN A 533 22.77 -18.91 22.41
CA GLN A 533 22.25 -18.32 23.64
C GLN A 533 23.46 -17.81 24.44
N GLU A 534 23.39 -16.58 24.95
CA GLU A 534 24.34 -16.15 25.99
C GLU A 534 24.37 -17.25 27.04
N ASP A 535 25.57 -17.80 27.28
CA ASP A 535 25.81 -18.79 28.31
C ASP A 535 25.26 -18.22 29.61
N ASP A 536 24.23 -18.84 30.17
CA ASP A 536 23.64 -18.42 31.44
C ASP A 536 24.58 -18.69 32.62
N GLY A 537 25.81 -19.12 32.33
CA GLY A 537 26.85 -19.46 33.27
C GLY A 537 26.55 -20.76 34.02
N GLU A 538 25.46 -21.45 33.67
CA GLU A 538 25.02 -22.70 34.28
C GLU A 538 25.54 -23.86 33.41
N PRO A 539 26.48 -24.69 33.92
CA PRO A 539 26.94 -25.87 33.20
C PRO A 539 25.75 -26.74 32.76
N PHE A 540 25.76 -27.20 31.51
CA PHE A 540 24.67 -27.98 30.92
C PHE A 540 24.15 -29.12 31.82
N ALA A 541 25.05 -29.81 32.52
CA ALA A 541 24.72 -30.88 33.44
C ALA A 541 23.85 -30.40 34.62
N GLU A 542 24.15 -29.22 35.17
CA GLU A 542 23.42 -28.61 36.29
C GLU A 542 22.05 -28.10 35.82
N LYS A 543 22.01 -27.43 34.67
CA LYS A 543 20.78 -26.94 34.03
C LYS A 543 19.83 -28.08 33.69
N MET A 544 20.32 -29.17 33.11
CA MET A 544 19.52 -30.36 32.80
C MET A 544 19.00 -31.04 34.06
N LEU A 545 19.80 -31.13 35.13
CA LEU A 545 19.35 -31.65 36.42
C LEU A 545 18.20 -30.80 36.99
N ARG A 546 18.36 -29.47 37.00
CA ARG A 546 17.36 -28.52 37.50
C ARG A 546 16.06 -28.58 36.69
N LEU A 547 16.15 -28.48 35.36
CA LEU A 547 14.98 -28.52 34.48
C LEU A 547 14.26 -29.87 34.54
N THR A 548 15.00 -30.98 34.64
CA THR A 548 14.40 -32.31 34.80
C THR A 548 13.69 -32.45 36.16
N ALA A 549 14.27 -31.91 37.23
CA ALA A 549 13.63 -31.87 38.54
C ALA A 549 12.35 -31.02 38.54
N GLN A 550 12.40 -29.86 37.88
CA GLN A 550 11.25 -28.96 37.73
C GLN A 550 10.13 -29.61 36.91
N LEU A 551 10.47 -30.27 35.79
CA LEU A 551 9.52 -31.02 34.98
C LEU A 551 8.87 -32.17 35.78
N LYS A 552 9.67 -32.88 36.58
CA LYS A 552 9.17 -33.94 37.46
C LYS A 552 8.18 -33.40 38.52
N ALA A 553 8.46 -32.24 39.10
CA ALA A 553 7.55 -31.58 40.03
C ALA A 553 6.23 -31.17 39.34
N GLN A 554 6.31 -30.61 38.13
CA GLN A 554 5.14 -30.26 37.33
C GLN A 554 4.29 -31.47 36.95
N PHE A 555 4.90 -32.61 36.63
CA PHE A 555 4.14 -33.85 36.41
C PHE A 555 3.43 -34.35 37.67
N ALA A 556 4.07 -34.24 38.84
CA ALA A 556 3.44 -34.61 40.10
C ALA A 556 2.23 -33.70 40.40
N GLU A 557 2.38 -32.38 40.19
CA GLU A 557 1.29 -31.42 40.36
C GLU A 557 0.16 -31.65 39.35
N SER A 558 0.49 -31.93 38.08
CA SER A 558 -0.49 -32.29 37.06
C SER A 558 -1.30 -33.53 37.44
N ALA A 559 -0.66 -34.56 38.02
CA ALA A 559 -1.35 -35.78 38.46
C ALA A 559 -2.30 -35.51 39.64
N VAL A 560 -1.91 -34.61 40.56
CA VAL A 560 -2.79 -34.17 41.67
C VAL A 560 -4.01 -33.44 41.11
N LEU A 561 -3.80 -32.46 40.24
CA LEU A 561 -4.88 -31.70 39.60
C LEU A 561 -5.81 -32.61 38.79
N GLU A 562 -5.26 -33.57 38.04
CA GLU A 562 -6.04 -34.55 37.30
C GLU A 562 -6.93 -35.39 38.23
N SER A 563 -6.39 -35.83 39.37
CA SER A 563 -7.13 -36.58 40.39
C SER A 563 -8.25 -35.74 41.02
N GLU A 564 -7.98 -34.46 41.32
CA GLU A 564 -8.98 -33.54 41.85
C GLU A 564 -10.10 -33.27 40.85
N ILE A 565 -9.76 -33.07 39.57
CA ILE A 565 -10.74 -32.90 38.49
C ILE A 565 -11.65 -34.13 38.39
N LYS A 566 -11.07 -35.34 38.38
CA LYS A 566 -11.84 -36.60 38.36
C LYS A 566 -12.76 -36.73 39.56
N LYS A 567 -12.27 -36.37 40.77
CA LYS A 567 -13.07 -36.39 41.99
C LYS A 567 -14.24 -35.40 41.93
N ASN A 568 -14.01 -34.21 41.41
CA ASN A 568 -15.04 -33.18 41.26
C ASN A 568 -16.10 -33.58 40.24
N LEU A 569 -15.70 -34.12 39.08
CA LEU A 569 -16.62 -34.63 38.06
C LEU A 569 -17.46 -35.80 38.58
N LYS A 570 -16.85 -36.71 39.34
CA LYS A 570 -17.58 -37.78 40.03
C LYS A 570 -18.62 -37.23 41.01
N GLY A 571 -18.28 -36.18 41.75
CA GLY A 571 -19.22 -35.47 42.63
C GLY A 571 -20.40 -34.81 41.89
N LEU A 572 -20.23 -34.50 40.60
CA LEU A 572 -21.26 -33.94 39.72
C LEU A 572 -22.04 -35.01 38.93
N GLY A 573 -21.76 -36.30 39.13
CA GLY A 573 -22.46 -37.41 38.48
C GLY A 573 -21.90 -37.86 37.13
N TYR A 574 -20.69 -37.42 36.76
CA TYR A 574 -20.01 -37.84 35.53
C TYR A 574 -18.80 -38.72 35.88
N GLU A 575 -18.80 -39.98 35.47
CA GLU A 575 -17.64 -40.89 35.59
C GLU A 575 -16.80 -40.86 34.31
N PHE A 576 -15.51 -40.55 34.45
CA PHE A 576 -14.49 -40.60 33.38
C PHE A 576 -13.13 -41.00 33.95
#